data_AF-A0AAT9FR74-F1
#
_entry.id   AF-A0AAT9FR74-F1
#
_cell.length_a   1.000
_cell.length_b   1.000
_cell.length_c   1.000
_cell.angle_alpha   90.00
_cell.angle_beta   90.00
_cell.angle_gamma   90.00
#
_symmetry.space_group_name_H-M   'P 1'
#
loop_
_entity.id
_entity.type
_entity.pdbx_description
1 polymer ?
#
loop_
_entity_poly.entity_id
_entity_poly.type
_entity_poly.pdbx_seq_one_letter_code
_entity_poly.pdbx_strand_id
1 'polypeptide(L)' 'MRITIEIDETTLEHVQAMTGESKKSPAVSKAVKEFVRRRMAKDFGNLMMDGAFDYPSTPEEIEALDR' A
#
# COMPACT_ATOMS: atom_id res chain seq x y z
N MET A 1 17.92 9.89 -2.52
CA MET A 1 18.53 8.97 -3.50
C MET A 1 18.14 9.44 -4.90
N ARG A 2 19.07 9.49 -5.86
CA ARG A 2 18.79 9.89 -7.25
C ARG A 2 19.02 8.68 -8.14
N ILE A 3 18.02 8.35 -8.95
CA ILE A 3 18.04 7.23 -9.89
C ILE A 3 17.59 7.73 -11.26
N THR A 4 18.07 7.09 -12.32
CA THR A 4 17.57 7.29 -13.67
C THR A 4 16.71 6.09 -14.00
N ILE A 5 15.50 6.33 -14.49
CA ILE A 5 14.55 5.29 -14.89
C ILE A 5 14.07 5.60 -16.31
N GLU A 6 13.80 4.56 -17.07
CA GLU A 6 13.12 4.64 -18.36
C GLU A 6 11.63 4.42 -18.11
N ILE A 7 10.80 5.33 -18.61
CA ILE A 7 9.35 5.30 -18.48
C ILE A 7 8.77 5.88 -19.76
N ASP A 8 7.74 5.24 -20.29
CA ASP A 8 7.04 5.75 -21.45
C ASP A 8 6.24 7.02 -21.09
N GLU A 9 6.04 7.87 -22.09
CA GLU A 9 5.38 9.16 -21.89
C GLU A 9 3.93 9.00 -21.42
N THR A 10 3.22 7.99 -21.93
CA THR A 10 1.81 7.76 -21.58
C THR A 10 1.65 7.36 -20.12
N THR A 11 2.51 6.47 -19.60
CA THR A 11 2.52 6.10 -18.19
C THR A 11 2.89 7.30 -17.32
N LEU A 12 3.84 8.12 -17.75
CA LEU A 12 4.22 9.31 -17.00
C LEU A 12 3.04 10.29 -16.89
N GLU A 13 2.34 10.57 -17.99
CA GLU A 13 1.14 11.42 -18.00
C GLU A 13 0.06 10.89 -17.06
N HIS A 14 -0.22 9.59 -17.10
CA HIS A 14 -1.16 8.96 -16.18
C HIS A 14 -0.71 9.09 -14.73
N VAL A 15 0.58 8.90 -14.43
CA VAL A 15 1.13 9.07 -13.08
C VAL A 15 0.95 10.51 -12.60
N GLN A 16 1.21 11.50 -13.46
CA GLN A 16 1.01 12.91 -13.12
C GLN A 16 -0.47 13.25 -12.86
N ALA A 17 -1.38 12.74 -13.71
CA ALA A 17 -2.81 12.91 -13.55
C ALA A 17 -3.33 12.26 -12.26
N MET A 18 -2.93 11.02 -11.98
CA MET A 18 -3.34 10.28 -10.78
C MET A 18 -2.80 10.90 -9.49
N THR A 19 -1.60 11.46 -9.53
CA THR A 19 -0.95 12.03 -8.34
C THR A 19 -1.27 13.50 -8.11
N GLY A 20 -1.78 14.20 -9.13
CA GLY A 20 -2.00 15.65 -9.14
C GLY A 20 -0.72 16.48 -9.22
N GLU A 21 0.41 15.85 -9.56
CA GLU A 21 1.73 16.48 -9.56
C GLU A 21 2.17 16.87 -10.98
N SER A 22 2.39 18.16 -11.23
CA SER A 22 2.82 18.68 -12.52
C SER A 22 4.31 18.44 -12.84
N LYS A 23 5.12 18.11 -11.83
CA LYS A 23 6.54 17.78 -11.98
C LYS A 23 6.73 16.26 -12.01
N LYS A 24 7.54 15.78 -12.96
CA LYS A 24 7.85 14.36 -13.17
C LYS A 24 8.36 13.65 -11.92
N SER A 25 9.37 14.23 -11.25
CA SER A 25 10.00 13.60 -10.08
C SER A 25 9.07 13.48 -8.87
N PRO A 26 8.36 14.55 -8.44
CA PRO A 26 7.34 14.44 -7.40
C PRO A 26 6.23 13.44 -7.72
N ALA A 27 5.74 13.42 -8.97
CA ALA A 27 4.69 12.50 -9.41
C ALA A 27 5.12 11.03 -9.23
N VAL A 28 6.29 10.67 -9.76
CA VAL A 28 6.83 9.31 -9.64
C VAL A 28 7.10 8.94 -8.18
N SER A 29 7.70 9.85 -7.40
CA SER A 29 7.99 9.61 -5.98
C SER A 29 6.71 9.31 -5.17
N LYS A 30 5.65 10.09 -5.41
CA LYS A 30 4.35 9.91 -4.75
C LYS A 30 3.68 8.61 -5.18
N ALA A 31 3.69 8.29 -6.48
CA ALA A 31 3.14 7.05 -7.00
C ALA A 31 3.81 5.81 -6.40
N VAL A 32 5.15 5.79 -6.32
CA VAL A 32 5.90 4.68 -5.73
C VAL A 32 5.56 4.52 -4.24
N LYS A 33 5.48 5.64 -3.49
CA LYS A 33 5.13 5.60 -2.06
C LYS A 33 3.74 4.99 -1.84
N GLU A 34 2.76 5.40 -2.65
CA GLU A 34 1.40 4.86 -2.57
C GLU A 34 1.32 3.39 -2.99
N PHE A 35 2.07 2.99 -4.01
CA PHE A 35 2.17 1.58 -4.42
C PHE A 35 2.67 0.70 -3.27
N VAL A 36 3.78 1.10 -2.63
CA VAL A 36 4.35 0.35 -1.51
C VAL A 36 3.36 0.26 -0.35
N ARG A 37 2.69 1.37 0.01
CA ARG A 37 1.67 1.38 1.07
C ARG A 37 0.51 0.42 0.80
N ARG A 38 -0.05 0.47 -0.42
CA ARG A 38 -1.14 -0.41 -0.81
C ARG A 38 -0.73 -1.86 -0.82
N ARG A 39 0.51 -2.15 -1.25
CA ARG A 39 1.03 -3.51 -1.24
C ARG A 39 1.22 -4.03 0.19
N MET A 40 1.82 -3.24 1.07
CA MET A 40 1.95 -3.58 2.49
C MET A 40 0.59 -3.79 3.15
N ALA A 41 -0.40 -2.95 2.88
CA ALA A 41 -1.76 -3.12 3.42
C ALA A 41 -2.41 -4.43 2.96
N LYS A 42 -2.23 -4.81 1.69
CA LYS A 42 -2.70 -6.08 1.16
C LYS A 42 -2.00 -7.27 1.83
N ASP A 43 -0.68 -7.22 1.92
CA ASP A 43 0.12 -8.29 2.51
C ASP A 43 -0.19 -8.43 4.01
N PHE A 44 -0.44 -7.31 4.71
CA PHE A 44 -0.90 -7.30 6.10
C PHE A 44 -2.28 -7.97 6.26
N GLY A 45 -3.24 -7.67 5.38
CA GLY A 45 -4.55 -8.32 5.38
C GLY A 45 -4.45 -9.85 5.21
N ASN A 46 -3.56 -10.31 4.33
CA ASN A 46 -3.32 -11.74 4.16
C ASN A 46 -2.73 -12.37 5.44
N LEU A 47 -1.74 -11.73 6.07
CA LEU A 47 -1.16 -12.21 7.32
C LEU A 47 -2.19 -12.34 8.45
N MET A 48 -3.16 -11.41 8.52
CA MET A 48 -4.26 -11.50 9.48
C MET A 48 -5.16 -12.72 9.21
N MET A 49 -5.50 -12.97 7.94
CA MET A 49 -6.34 -14.12 7.58
C MET A 49 -5.63 -15.46 7.77
N ASP A 50 -4.32 -15.50 7.56
CA ASP A 50 -3.50 -16.70 7.74
C ASP A 50 -3.19 -17.00 9.21
N GLY A 51 -3.68 -16.18 10.15
CA GLY A 51 -3.45 -16.37 11.59
C GLY A 51 -1.98 -16.20 11.98
N ALA A 52 -1.21 -15.41 11.22
CA ALA A 52 0.23 -15.25 11.44
C ALA A 52 0.59 -14.41 12.69
N PHE A 53 -0.40 -14.00 13.48
CA PHE A 53 -0.24 -13.20 14.69
C PHE A 53 -0.71 -13.98 15.91
N ASP A 54 0.03 -13.85 17.02
CA ASP A 54 -0.39 -14.34 18.33
C ASP A 54 -1.46 -13.40 18.90
N TYR A 55 -2.72 -13.68 18.56
CA TYR A 55 -3.85 -12.95 19.10
C TYR A 55 -4.00 -13.26 20.60
N PRO A 56 -4.22 -12.25 21.45
CA PRO A 56 -4.30 -12.43 22.90
C PRO A 56 -5.56 -13.18 23.36
N SER A 57 -6.53 -13.36 22.47
CA SER A 57 -7.79 -14.04 22.75
C SER A 57 -8.31 -14.70 21.48
N THR A 58 -8.97 -15.84 21.66
CA THR A 58 -9.64 -16.60 20.60
C THR A 58 -10.96 -15.93 20.18
N PRO A 59 -11.48 -16.22 18.97
CA PRO A 59 -12.78 -15.71 18.53
C PRO A 59 -13.92 -15.99 19.53
N GLU A 60 -13.93 -17.18 20.14
CA GLU A 60 -14.94 -17.61 21.10
C GLU A 60 -14.88 -16.81 22.43
N GLU A 61 -13.66 -16.49 22.89
CA GLU A 61 -13.45 -15.65 24.08
C GLU A 61 -13.93 -14.20 23.85
N ILE A 62 -13.76 -13.68 22.63
CA ILE A 62 -14.26 -12.37 22.24
C ILE A 62 -15.79 -12.36 22.16
N GLU A 63 -16.41 -13.39 21.55
CA GLU A 63 -17.88 -13.52 21.49
C GLU A 63 -18.54 -13.63 22.87
N ALA A 64 -17.86 -14.24 23.84
CA ALA A 64 -18.36 -14.36 25.21
C ALA A 64 -18.32 -13.04 26.00
N LEU A 65 -17.46 -12.09 25.62
CA LEU A 65 -17.35 -10.77 26.27
C LEU A 65 -18.39 -9.77 25.76
N ASP A 66 -18.95 -9.98 24.57
CA ASP A 66 -19.92 -9.08 23.93
C ASP A 66 -21.39 -9.43 24.27
N ARG A 67 -21.61 -10.46 25.11
CA ARG A 67 -22.94 -10.98 25.51
C ARG A 67 -23.26 -10.67 26.97
#